data_AF-A0A2D8CLA4-F1
#
_entry.id   AF-A0A2D8CLA4-F1
#
_cell.length_a   1.000
_cell.length_b   1.000
_cell.length_c   1.000
_cell.angle_alpha   90.00
_cell.angle_beta   90.00
_cell.angle_gamma   90.00
#
_symmetry.space_group_name_H-M   'P 1'
#
loop_
_entity.id
_entity.type
_entity.pdbx_description
1 polymer ?
#
loop_
_entity_poly.entity_id
_entity_poly.type
_entity_poly.pdbx_seq_one_letter_code
_entity_poly.pdbx_strand_id
1 'polypeptide(L)'
;MNNNIAAFKEPIKEGLIRILLRVDSIECEVENDAPDFVDAREDHPLLTITPETDLKDLTDVFSNNFKLVLNKRKASDDTLFWDMEQGGVWFDIQMDDVKEVWLSEFHFYLKSEKPRYLAYYLKNVEHHIEWLQPDAKSGEIKSLSNFKKRYSPPPVSEKDVYSGSEILKCADMLGRAIKKIDLRTKEALVKFNTEKGNLEPVLIGIADRLGYTVKVLEKEVISKEAQKGNSVSHSISLK
;
A
#
# COMPACT_ATOMS: atom_id res chain seq x y z
N MET A 1 -18.16 -16.39 10.90
CA MET A 1 -17.35 -16.16 9.68
C MET A 1 -17.95 -16.99 8.57
N ASN A 2 -18.54 -16.37 7.54
CA ASN A 2 -18.97 -17.11 6.36
C ASN A 2 -17.72 -17.42 5.53
N ASN A 3 -17.14 -18.60 5.73
CA ASN A 3 -15.95 -19.10 5.00
C ASN A 3 -16.30 -19.52 3.57
N ASN A 4 -16.92 -18.63 2.80
CA ASN A 4 -17.29 -18.92 1.41
C ASN A 4 -16.14 -18.64 0.42
N ILE A 5 -14.89 -18.74 0.88
CA ILE A 5 -13.69 -18.54 0.06
C ILE A 5 -13.35 -19.88 -0.62
N ALA A 6 -13.02 -19.85 -1.92
CA ALA A 6 -12.70 -21.04 -2.72
C ALA A 6 -11.61 -21.93 -2.08
N ALA A 7 -10.63 -21.31 -1.40
CA ALA A 7 -9.56 -21.98 -0.65
C ALA A 7 -10.02 -23.10 0.29
N PHE A 8 -11.20 -22.95 0.92
CA PHE A 8 -11.75 -23.91 1.89
C PHE A 8 -12.57 -25.04 1.24
N LYS A 9 -12.84 -24.94 -0.07
CA LYS A 9 -13.69 -25.90 -0.79
C LYS A 9 -12.86 -26.86 -1.64
N GLU A 10 -11.76 -26.41 -2.21
CA GLU A 10 -10.93 -27.24 -3.08
C GLU A 10 -10.03 -28.17 -2.28
N PRO A 11 -9.81 -29.44 -2.68
CA PRO A 11 -8.89 -30.32 -1.97
C PRO A 11 -7.45 -29.78 -2.03
N ILE A 12 -6.66 -30.05 -0.99
CA ILE A 12 -5.22 -29.75 -0.95
C ILE A 12 -4.48 -30.92 -1.62
N LYS A 13 -3.59 -30.61 -2.56
CA LYS A 13 -2.80 -31.66 -3.23
C LYS A 13 -1.87 -32.37 -2.24
N GLU A 14 -1.65 -33.65 -2.46
CA GLU A 14 -0.80 -34.47 -1.61
C GLU A 14 0.63 -33.90 -1.51
N GLY A 15 1.18 -33.87 -0.30
CA GLY A 15 2.50 -33.29 -0.01
C GLY A 15 2.53 -31.76 0.08
N LEU A 16 1.44 -31.06 -0.23
CA LEU A 16 1.37 -29.60 -0.16
C LEU A 16 0.58 -29.10 1.04
N ILE A 17 0.83 -27.83 1.35
CA ILE A 17 0.11 -27.05 2.35
C ILE A 17 -0.54 -25.87 1.66
N ARG A 18 -1.80 -25.64 1.98
CA ARG A 18 -2.51 -24.46 1.49
C ARG A 18 -2.31 -23.29 2.42
N ILE A 19 -1.84 -22.19 1.86
CA ILE A 19 -1.78 -20.90 2.52
C ILE A 19 -2.87 -19.99 1.94
N LEU A 20 -3.53 -19.23 2.80
CA LEU A 20 -4.44 -18.16 2.43
C LEU A 20 -3.89 -16.83 2.98
N LEU A 21 -3.45 -15.95 2.09
CA LEU A 21 -3.24 -14.54 2.40
C LEU A 21 -4.60 -13.84 2.39
N ARG A 22 -5.19 -13.69 3.57
CA ARG A 22 -6.48 -13.01 3.74
C ARG A 22 -6.26 -11.50 3.75
N VAL A 23 -7.11 -10.79 3.02
CA VAL A 23 -7.18 -9.33 3.01
C VAL A 23 -8.56 -8.94 3.52
N ASP A 24 -8.62 -8.54 4.79
CA ASP A 24 -9.88 -8.27 5.48
C ASP A 24 -10.45 -6.89 5.13
N SER A 25 -9.59 -5.89 5.00
CA SER A 25 -10.02 -4.52 4.72
C SER A 25 -8.87 -3.67 4.19
N ILE A 26 -9.18 -2.82 3.21
CA ILE A 26 -8.23 -1.90 2.60
C ILE A 26 -8.75 -0.47 2.83
N GLU A 27 -8.03 0.30 3.62
CA GLU A 27 -8.34 1.70 3.91
C GLU A 27 -7.51 2.61 3.01
N CYS A 28 -8.18 3.54 2.32
CA CYS A 28 -7.51 4.47 1.43
C CYS A 28 -8.14 5.87 1.43
N GLU A 29 -7.31 6.86 1.13
CA GLU A 29 -7.74 8.18 0.72
C GLU A 29 -7.84 8.21 -0.82
N VAL A 30 -8.77 9.00 -1.36
CA VAL A 30 -8.94 9.14 -2.80
C VAL A 30 -8.73 10.59 -3.23
N GLU A 31 -7.98 10.75 -4.29
CA GLU A 31 -7.92 11.98 -5.06
C GLU A 31 -8.79 11.85 -6.29
N ASN A 32 -9.61 12.88 -6.50
CA ASN A 32 -10.50 12.97 -7.63
C ASN A 32 -10.30 14.31 -8.33
N ASP A 33 -9.69 14.25 -9.51
CA ASP A 33 -9.37 15.43 -10.33
C ASP A 33 -10.57 15.91 -11.17
N ALA A 34 -11.67 15.13 -11.20
CA ALA A 34 -12.86 15.43 -11.97
C ALA A 34 -14.15 15.05 -11.21
N PRO A 35 -14.40 15.62 -10.02
CA PRO A 35 -15.52 15.23 -9.15
C PRO A 35 -16.90 15.47 -9.78
N ASP A 36 -17.01 16.42 -10.71
CA ASP A 36 -18.26 16.68 -11.44
C ASP A 36 -18.59 15.58 -12.48
N PHE A 37 -17.64 14.70 -12.80
CA PHE A 37 -17.77 13.69 -13.86
C PHE A 37 -17.57 12.25 -13.39
N VAL A 38 -16.84 12.06 -12.29
CA VAL A 38 -16.48 10.74 -11.78
C VAL A 38 -16.71 10.72 -10.28
N ASP A 39 -17.48 9.76 -9.79
CA ASP A 39 -17.58 9.45 -8.37
C ASP A 39 -16.62 8.30 -8.03
N ALA A 40 -15.76 8.50 -7.03
CA ALA A 40 -14.85 7.48 -6.51
C ALA A 40 -15.58 6.27 -5.89
N ARG A 41 -16.83 6.47 -5.44
CA ARG A 41 -17.68 5.41 -4.87
C ARG A 41 -18.27 4.48 -5.91
N GLU A 42 -18.24 4.88 -7.17
CA GLU A 42 -18.68 4.08 -8.32
C GLU A 42 -17.52 3.40 -9.04
N ASP A 43 -16.29 3.56 -8.56
CA ASP A 43 -15.12 2.89 -9.14
C ASP A 43 -14.98 1.44 -8.66
N HIS A 44 -14.18 0.67 -9.39
CA HIS A 44 -13.85 -0.73 -9.09
C HIS A 44 -12.34 -0.95 -9.15
N PRO A 45 -11.57 -0.39 -8.22
CA PRO A 45 -10.12 -0.45 -8.29
C PRO A 45 -9.61 -1.89 -8.23
N LEU A 46 -8.46 -2.07 -8.87
CA LEU A 46 -7.71 -3.32 -8.92
C LEU A 46 -6.61 -3.30 -7.87
N LEU A 47 -6.55 -4.34 -7.05
CA LEU A 47 -5.47 -4.60 -6.11
C LEU A 47 -4.41 -5.47 -6.78
N THR A 48 -3.17 -5.04 -6.73
CA THR A 48 -1.99 -5.86 -7.00
C THR A 48 -1.28 -6.16 -5.69
N ILE A 49 -0.87 -7.41 -5.48
CA ILE A 49 -0.12 -7.84 -4.30
C ILE A 49 1.25 -8.31 -4.78
N THR A 50 2.32 -7.90 -4.12
CA THR A 50 3.69 -8.30 -4.48
C THR A 50 4.48 -8.67 -3.22
N PRO A 51 4.96 -9.92 -3.10
CA PRO A 51 5.86 -10.28 -2.01
C PRO A 51 7.21 -9.56 -2.17
N GLU A 52 7.84 -9.17 -1.06
CA GLU A 52 9.16 -8.51 -1.05
C GLU A 52 10.26 -9.45 -1.57
N THR A 53 10.21 -10.73 -1.19
CA THR A 53 11.11 -11.76 -1.68
C THR A 53 10.47 -12.54 -2.81
N ASP A 54 11.27 -12.93 -3.80
CA ASP A 54 10.80 -13.82 -4.86
C ASP A 54 10.45 -15.19 -4.27
N LEU A 55 9.15 -15.44 -4.12
CA LEU A 55 8.64 -16.72 -3.67
C LEU A 55 8.65 -17.66 -4.88
N LYS A 56 9.60 -18.60 -4.89
CA LYS A 56 9.76 -19.57 -5.98
C LYS A 56 8.43 -20.25 -6.30
N ASP A 57 8.15 -20.39 -7.59
CA ASP A 57 6.97 -21.07 -8.13
C ASP A 57 5.60 -20.45 -7.74
N LEU A 58 5.59 -19.26 -7.12
CA LEU A 58 4.39 -18.52 -6.73
C LEU A 58 4.21 -17.18 -7.47
N THR A 59 5.10 -16.87 -8.40
CA THR A 59 5.09 -15.61 -9.16
C THR A 59 3.77 -15.41 -9.92
N ASP A 60 3.21 -16.49 -10.48
CA ASP A 60 1.94 -16.43 -11.22
C ASP A 60 0.74 -16.10 -10.32
N VAL A 61 0.75 -16.56 -9.06
CA VAL A 61 -0.33 -16.32 -8.10
C VAL A 61 -0.49 -14.84 -7.81
N PHE A 62 0.63 -14.13 -7.63
CA PHE A 62 0.70 -12.70 -7.30
C PHE A 62 0.71 -11.81 -8.54
N SER A 63 0.81 -12.38 -9.74
CA SER A 63 0.74 -11.62 -11.00
C SER A 63 -0.67 -11.12 -11.34
N ASN A 64 -1.70 -11.63 -10.64
CA ASN A 64 -3.09 -11.28 -10.86
C ASN A 64 -3.49 -9.96 -10.22
N ASN A 65 -4.42 -9.26 -10.90
CA ASN A 65 -5.10 -8.08 -10.36
C ASN A 65 -6.46 -8.49 -9.78
N PHE A 66 -6.72 -8.10 -8.54
CA PHE A 66 -7.93 -8.48 -7.82
C PHE A 66 -8.92 -7.32 -7.76
N LYS A 67 -10.13 -7.55 -8.27
CA LYS A 67 -11.20 -6.55 -8.20
C LYS A 67 -11.65 -6.33 -6.77
N LEU A 68 -11.85 -5.06 -6.45
CA LEU A 68 -12.30 -4.63 -5.14
C LEU A 68 -13.74 -4.11 -5.18
N VAL A 69 -14.43 -4.26 -4.05
CA VAL A 69 -15.80 -3.80 -3.83
C VAL A 69 -15.85 -2.82 -2.68
N LEU A 70 -16.56 -1.72 -2.88
CA LEU A 70 -16.68 -0.67 -1.87
C LEU A 70 -17.44 -1.18 -0.64
N ASN A 71 -16.82 -1.05 0.53
CA ASN A 71 -17.48 -1.27 1.81
C ASN A 71 -18.23 0.00 2.25
N LYS A 72 -19.47 0.13 1.75
CA LYS A 72 -20.35 1.28 2.04
C LYS A 72 -20.63 1.53 3.52
N ARG A 73 -20.41 0.53 4.40
CA ARG A 73 -20.67 0.65 5.84
C ARG A 73 -19.55 1.37 6.58
N LYS A 74 -18.32 1.24 6.09
CA LYS A 74 -17.12 1.87 6.67
C LYS A 74 -16.72 3.15 5.95
N ALA A 75 -17.08 3.29 4.68
CA ALA A 75 -16.73 4.45 3.86
C ALA A 75 -17.33 5.76 4.38
N SER A 76 -16.53 6.83 4.33
CA SER A 76 -16.92 8.22 4.60
C SER A 76 -16.69 9.08 3.36
N ASP A 77 -16.81 10.40 3.49
CA ASP A 77 -16.51 11.34 2.40
C ASP A 77 -15.01 11.45 2.11
N ASP A 78 -14.17 11.30 3.15
CA ASP A 78 -12.70 11.47 3.05
C ASP A 78 -11.94 10.14 2.95
N THR A 79 -12.57 9.02 3.34
CA THR A 79 -11.90 7.72 3.44
C THR A 79 -12.77 6.63 2.84
N LEU A 80 -12.22 5.89 1.87
CA LEU A 80 -12.89 4.74 1.28
C LEU A 80 -12.30 3.45 1.84
N PHE A 81 -13.19 2.49 2.07
CA PHE A 81 -12.84 1.14 2.47
C PHE A 81 -13.21 0.18 1.36
N TRP A 82 -12.25 -0.65 0.96
CA TRP A 82 -12.43 -1.64 -0.07
C TRP A 82 -12.25 -3.05 0.50
N ASP A 83 -13.09 -3.96 0.05
CA ASP A 83 -13.01 -5.38 0.37
C ASP A 83 -12.70 -6.16 -0.91
N MET A 84 -11.92 -7.22 -0.81
CA MET A 84 -11.63 -8.13 -1.92
C MET A 84 -12.76 -9.15 -2.06
N GLU A 85 -13.36 -9.30 -3.25
CA GLU A 85 -14.51 -10.21 -3.46
C GLU A 85 -14.23 -11.66 -3.03
N GLN A 86 -13.01 -12.11 -3.31
CA GLN A 86 -12.55 -13.47 -3.02
C GLN A 86 -12.05 -13.61 -1.57
N GLY A 87 -11.99 -12.51 -0.80
CA GLY A 87 -11.51 -12.44 0.58
C GLY A 87 -9.99 -12.57 0.75
N GLY A 88 -9.27 -13.05 -0.26
CA GLY A 88 -7.82 -13.19 -0.22
C GLY A 88 -7.28 -14.05 -1.35
N VAL A 89 -5.97 -14.26 -1.32
CA VAL A 89 -5.24 -15.05 -2.30
C VAL A 89 -4.79 -16.35 -1.65
N TRP A 90 -5.07 -17.49 -2.27
CA TRP A 90 -4.66 -18.78 -1.75
C TRP A 90 -3.81 -19.53 -2.76
N PHE A 91 -2.89 -20.34 -2.24
CA PHE A 91 -1.96 -21.14 -3.02
C PHE A 91 -1.46 -22.34 -2.23
N ASP A 92 -1.01 -23.37 -2.94
CA ASP A 92 -0.46 -24.59 -2.36
C ASP A 92 1.07 -24.55 -2.48
N ILE A 93 1.78 -24.77 -1.37
CA ILE A 93 3.25 -24.73 -1.28
C ILE A 93 3.78 -25.95 -0.53
N GLN A 94 5.05 -26.32 -0.75
CA GLN A 94 5.71 -27.34 0.05
C GLN A 94 5.88 -26.88 1.50
N MET A 95 5.83 -27.84 2.43
CA MET A 95 5.96 -27.55 3.87
C MET A 95 7.27 -26.84 4.22
N ASP A 96 8.36 -27.21 3.56
CA ASP A 96 9.69 -26.64 3.84
C ASP A 96 9.78 -25.15 3.48
N ASP A 97 8.95 -24.67 2.55
CA ASP A 97 8.95 -23.30 2.04
C ASP A 97 7.95 -22.39 2.78
N VAL A 98 7.09 -22.94 3.65
CA VAL A 98 6.08 -22.15 4.41
C VAL A 98 6.74 -21.04 5.24
N LYS A 99 7.95 -21.30 5.74
CA LYS A 99 8.71 -20.30 6.52
C LYS A 99 9.04 -19.06 5.69
N GLU A 100 9.31 -19.21 4.38
CA GLU A 100 9.61 -18.08 3.49
C GLU A 100 8.40 -17.17 3.35
N VAL A 101 7.21 -17.76 3.16
CA VAL A 101 5.94 -17.03 3.09
C VAL A 101 5.63 -16.29 4.39
N TRP A 102 5.89 -16.92 5.54
CA TRP A 102 5.71 -16.27 6.84
C TRP A 102 6.66 -15.11 7.08
N LEU A 103 7.89 -15.17 6.56
CA LEU A 103 8.88 -14.10 6.73
C LEU A 103 8.74 -13.00 5.68
N SER A 104 8.21 -13.28 4.49
CA SER A 104 8.08 -12.32 3.40
C SER A 104 7.11 -11.19 3.73
N GLU A 105 7.52 -9.93 3.59
CA GLU A 105 6.59 -8.82 3.57
C GLU A 105 5.75 -8.84 2.28
N PHE A 106 4.54 -8.28 2.34
CA PHE A 106 3.62 -8.17 1.20
C PHE A 106 3.31 -6.71 0.94
N HIS A 107 3.54 -6.28 -0.30
CA HIS A 107 3.23 -4.95 -0.77
C HIS A 107 1.91 -4.95 -1.52
N PHE A 108 1.15 -3.89 -1.33
CA PHE A 108 -0.20 -3.74 -1.89
C PHE A 108 -0.22 -2.46 -2.74
N TYR A 109 -0.79 -2.56 -3.93
CA TYR A 109 -0.94 -1.45 -4.86
C TYR A 109 -2.38 -1.39 -5.34
N LEU A 110 -2.95 -0.19 -5.37
CA LEU A 110 -4.33 0.01 -5.82
C LEU A 110 -4.32 0.84 -7.11
N LYS A 111 -5.04 0.37 -8.13
CA LYS A 111 -5.17 1.08 -9.40
C LYS A 111 -6.63 1.24 -9.77
N SER A 112 -7.06 2.49 -9.97
CA SER A 112 -8.41 2.81 -10.45
C SER A 112 -8.67 2.24 -11.85
N GLU A 113 -9.94 1.94 -12.19
CA GLU A 113 -10.34 1.73 -13.59
C GLU A 113 -10.34 3.04 -14.38
N LYS A 114 -10.37 4.17 -13.70
CA LYS A 114 -10.33 5.54 -14.25
C LYS A 114 -9.06 6.29 -13.76
N PRO A 115 -7.85 5.78 -14.03
CA PRO A 115 -6.60 6.30 -13.46
C PRO A 115 -6.25 7.73 -13.91
N ARG A 116 -6.94 8.26 -14.92
CA ARG A 116 -6.82 9.66 -15.34
C ARG A 116 -7.47 10.64 -14.36
N TYR A 117 -8.46 10.18 -13.60
CA TYR A 117 -9.29 11.04 -12.74
C TYR A 117 -9.20 10.67 -11.28
N LEU A 118 -8.96 9.38 -10.98
CA LEU A 118 -8.93 8.86 -9.62
C LEU A 118 -7.56 8.27 -9.29
N ALA A 119 -7.00 8.71 -8.17
CA ALA A 119 -5.81 8.14 -7.57
C ALA A 119 -6.11 7.69 -6.13
N TYR A 120 -5.59 6.52 -5.76
CA TYR A 120 -5.85 5.87 -4.48
C TYR A 120 -4.57 5.82 -3.63
N TYR A 121 -4.68 6.23 -2.37
CA TYR A 121 -3.57 6.25 -1.43
C TYR A 121 -3.87 5.33 -0.25
N LEU A 122 -3.18 4.19 -0.20
CA LEU A 122 -3.32 3.20 0.85
C LEU A 122 -2.84 3.74 2.20
N LYS A 123 -3.75 3.80 3.17
CA LYS A 123 -3.43 4.16 4.57
C LYS A 123 -3.14 2.94 5.41
N ASN A 124 -3.97 1.90 5.24
CA ASN A 124 -3.85 0.69 6.01
C ASN A 124 -4.42 -0.49 5.22
N VAL A 125 -3.81 -1.66 5.41
CA VAL A 125 -4.31 -2.92 4.85
C VAL A 125 -4.33 -3.95 5.97
N GLU A 126 -5.52 -4.30 6.42
CA GLU A 126 -5.71 -5.38 7.37
C GLU A 126 -5.56 -6.72 6.63
N HIS A 127 -4.46 -7.41 6.90
CA HIS A 127 -4.17 -8.70 6.28
C HIS A 127 -3.49 -9.66 7.24
N HIS A 128 -3.66 -10.95 6.96
CA HIS A 128 -3.05 -12.02 7.73
C HIS A 128 -2.91 -13.29 6.90
N ILE A 129 -2.01 -14.16 7.35
CA ILE A 129 -1.69 -15.42 6.69
C ILE A 129 -2.36 -16.54 7.48
N GLU A 130 -3.19 -17.33 6.82
CA GLU A 130 -3.81 -18.53 7.37
C GLU A 130 -3.16 -19.78 6.78
N TRP A 131 -2.72 -20.69 7.65
CA TRP A 131 -2.38 -22.05 7.28
C TRP A 131 -3.67 -22.85 7.26
N LEU A 132 -4.00 -23.49 6.14
CA LEU A 132 -5.16 -24.34 6.00
C LEU A 132 -4.80 -25.85 5.98
N GLN A 133 -5.53 -26.67 6.73
CA GLN A 133 -5.40 -28.14 6.74
C GLN A 133 -6.76 -28.84 6.81
N PRO A 134 -6.85 -30.09 6.32
CA PRO A 134 -8.02 -30.93 6.52
C PRO A 134 -8.19 -31.25 8.01
N ASP A 135 -9.39 -31.01 8.53
CA ASP A 135 -9.79 -31.40 9.87
C ASP A 135 -9.83 -32.92 10.00
N ALA A 136 -9.15 -33.49 10.99
CA ALA A 136 -9.04 -34.93 11.16
C ALA A 136 -10.39 -35.65 11.41
N LYS A 137 -11.44 -34.92 11.83
CA LYS A 137 -12.77 -35.48 12.11
C LYS A 137 -13.76 -35.23 10.99
N SER A 138 -13.82 -34.01 10.45
CA SER A 138 -14.78 -33.66 9.39
C SER A 138 -14.24 -33.80 7.97
N GLY A 139 -12.92 -33.90 7.79
CA GLY A 139 -12.26 -33.88 6.48
C GLY A 139 -12.32 -32.52 5.78
N GLU A 140 -13.03 -31.55 6.35
CA GLU A 140 -13.15 -30.20 5.81
C GLU A 140 -11.87 -29.40 6.05
N ILE A 141 -11.51 -28.55 5.10
CA ILE A 141 -10.37 -27.66 5.26
C ILE A 141 -10.72 -26.56 6.26
N LYS A 142 -9.85 -26.36 7.26
CA LYS A 142 -9.98 -25.31 8.28
C LYS A 142 -8.65 -24.59 8.48
N SER A 143 -8.73 -23.40 9.05
CA SER A 143 -7.53 -22.66 9.49
C SER A 143 -6.93 -23.34 10.71
N LEU A 144 -5.68 -23.79 10.59
CA LEU A 144 -4.87 -24.34 11.67
C LEU A 144 -4.20 -23.23 12.48
N SER A 145 -3.67 -22.22 11.79
CA SER A 145 -2.99 -21.08 12.40
C SER A 145 -3.27 -19.81 11.62
N ASN A 146 -3.31 -18.68 12.32
CA ASN A 146 -3.48 -17.36 11.75
C ASN A 146 -2.36 -16.43 12.26
N PHE A 147 -1.66 -15.77 11.33
CA PHE A 147 -0.61 -14.82 11.63
C PHE A 147 -0.93 -13.44 11.03
N LYS A 148 -1.24 -12.46 11.90
CA LYS A 148 -1.51 -11.08 11.49
C LYS A 148 -0.20 -10.34 11.19
N LYS A 149 -0.15 -9.70 10.03
CA LYS A 149 0.98 -8.85 9.62
C LYS A 149 0.61 -7.38 9.73
N ARG A 150 1.61 -6.56 10.02
CA ARG A 150 1.45 -5.11 10.04
C ARG A 150 1.63 -4.59 8.62
N TYR A 151 0.67 -3.80 8.15
CA TYR A 151 0.84 -3.10 6.88
C TYR A 151 2.04 -2.15 6.93
N SER A 152 2.90 -2.28 5.93
CA SER A 152 3.97 -1.33 5.62
C SER A 152 3.77 -0.82 4.19
N PRO A 153 3.81 0.50 3.97
CA PRO A 153 3.79 1.03 2.61
C PRO A 153 5.05 0.55 1.86
N PRO A 154 4.94 0.25 0.55
CA PRO A 154 6.07 -0.26 -0.21
C PRO A 154 7.25 0.73 -0.21
N PRO A 155 8.50 0.24 -0.19
CA PRO A 155 9.65 1.08 -0.47
C PRO A 155 9.59 1.58 -1.93
N VAL A 156 10.26 2.71 -2.20
CA VAL A 156 10.38 3.29 -3.54
C VAL A 156 10.83 2.21 -4.53
N SER A 157 10.00 1.90 -5.53
CA SER A 157 10.28 0.85 -6.49
C SER A 157 11.08 1.42 -7.67
N GLU A 158 12.14 0.73 -8.09
CA GLU A 158 12.85 1.04 -9.35
C GLU A 158 11.96 0.92 -10.60
N LYS A 159 10.74 0.39 -10.46
CA LYS A 159 9.74 0.26 -11.54
C LYS A 159 8.78 1.45 -11.66
N ASP A 160 8.87 2.44 -10.77
CA ASP A 160 8.03 3.64 -10.85
C ASP A 160 8.55 4.52 -12.00
N VAL A 161 7.80 4.56 -13.10
CA VAL A 161 8.15 5.35 -14.30
C VAL A 161 7.66 6.77 -14.09
N TYR A 162 8.57 7.65 -13.69
CA TYR A 162 8.32 9.09 -13.63
C TYR A 162 8.69 9.75 -14.96
N SER A 163 7.82 10.63 -15.44
CA SER A 163 8.10 11.50 -16.58
C SER A 163 9.22 12.49 -16.25
N GLY A 164 9.95 12.94 -17.28
CA GLY A 164 10.98 13.97 -17.11
C GLY A 164 10.43 15.27 -16.49
N SER A 165 9.17 15.60 -16.75
CA SER A 165 8.48 16.74 -16.13
C SER A 165 8.27 16.58 -14.62
N GLU A 166 7.92 15.39 -14.15
CA GLU A 166 7.74 15.12 -12.71
C GLU A 166 9.09 15.19 -11.98
N ILE A 167 10.16 14.68 -12.60
CA ILE A 167 11.52 14.78 -12.08
C ILE A 167 11.95 16.25 -11.97
N LEU A 168 11.75 17.05 -13.02
CA LEU A 168 12.06 18.49 -13.01
C LEU A 168 11.27 19.24 -11.95
N LYS A 169 9.98 18.92 -11.79
CA LYS A 169 9.12 19.49 -10.75
C LYS A 169 9.66 19.19 -9.35
N CYS A 170 10.10 17.95 -9.10
CA CYS A 170 10.73 17.56 -7.83
C CYS A 170 12.04 18.32 -7.59
N ALA A 171 12.90 18.43 -8.61
CA ALA A 171 14.15 19.18 -8.52
C ALA A 171 13.90 20.68 -8.20
N ASP A 172 12.91 21.31 -8.83
CA ASP A 172 12.54 22.70 -8.57
C ASP A 172 11.97 22.91 -7.17
N MET A 173 11.17 21.96 -6.67
CA MET A 173 10.67 21.97 -5.31
C MET A 173 11.83 21.87 -4.30
N LEU A 174 12.74 20.92 -4.49
CA LEU A 174 13.92 20.75 -3.64
C LEU A 174 14.83 21.97 -3.68
N GLY A 175 15.11 22.53 -4.86
CA GLY A 175 15.95 23.71 -5.01
C GLY A 175 15.42 24.92 -4.25
N ARG A 176 14.09 25.09 -4.17
CA ARG A 176 13.45 26.13 -3.34
C ARG A 176 13.50 25.79 -1.85
N ALA A 177 13.34 24.52 -1.48
CA ALA A 177 13.35 24.07 -0.09
C ALA A 177 14.74 24.16 0.55
N ILE A 178 15.79 23.78 -0.18
CA ILE A 178 17.19 23.85 0.27
C ILE A 178 17.58 25.29 0.62
N LYS A 179 17.14 26.27 -0.19
CA LYS A 179 17.39 27.70 0.05
C LYS A 179 16.72 28.23 1.33
N LYS A 180 15.77 27.50 1.90
CA LYS A 180 15.07 27.87 3.14
C LYS A 180 15.72 27.26 4.39
N ILE A 181 16.69 26.36 4.24
CA ILE A 181 17.39 25.73 5.36
C ILE A 181 18.13 26.81 6.16
N ASP A 182 17.78 26.93 7.44
CA ASP A 182 18.54 27.78 8.35
C ASP A 182 19.84 27.04 8.71
N LEU A 183 20.99 27.67 8.45
CA LEU A 183 22.30 27.08 8.72
C LEU A 183 22.57 26.84 10.20
N ARG A 184 21.83 27.51 11.11
CA ARG A 184 21.98 27.33 12.57
C ARG A 184 21.30 26.05 13.05
N THR A 185 20.10 25.77 12.55
CA THR A 185 19.33 24.57 12.91
C THR A 185 19.59 23.40 11.96
N LYS A 186 20.20 23.67 10.80
CA LYS A 186 20.42 22.74 9.68
C LYS A 186 19.13 22.14 9.11
N GLU A 187 17.99 22.76 9.37
CA GLU A 187 16.68 22.28 8.93
C GLU A 187 15.76 23.40 8.45
N ALA A 188 14.77 23.02 7.66
CA ALA A 188 13.63 23.85 7.31
C ALA A 188 12.35 23.03 7.26
N LEU A 189 11.25 23.67 7.69
CA LEU A 189 9.90 23.14 7.46
C LEU A 189 9.38 23.70 6.13
N VAL A 190 8.90 22.79 5.28
CA VAL A 190 8.50 23.14 3.91
C VAL A 190 7.20 22.46 3.52
N LYS A 191 6.53 23.07 2.54
CA LYS A 191 5.43 22.44 1.83
C LYS A 191 5.93 21.93 0.49
N PHE A 192 5.95 20.62 0.34
CA PHE A 192 6.10 20.03 -0.98
C PHE A 192 4.71 19.72 -1.52
N ASN A 193 4.49 20.07 -2.78
CA ASN A 193 3.32 19.61 -3.50
C ASN A 193 3.69 18.30 -4.17
N THR A 194 3.63 17.23 -3.38
CA THR A 194 4.04 15.88 -3.80
C THR A 194 2.99 15.17 -4.64
N GLU A 195 1.96 15.89 -5.12
CA GLU A 195 0.78 15.27 -5.75
C GLU A 195 0.26 14.15 -4.83
N LYS A 196 0.00 14.54 -3.58
CA LYS A 196 -0.47 13.69 -2.47
C LYS A 196 0.37 12.43 -2.20
N GLY A 197 1.67 12.52 -2.47
CA GLY A 197 2.65 11.49 -2.12
C GLY A 197 3.24 10.75 -3.32
N ASN A 198 2.63 10.88 -4.50
CA ASN A 198 3.13 10.27 -5.73
C ASN A 198 4.60 10.67 -6.04
N LEU A 199 4.94 11.92 -5.75
CA LEU A 199 6.27 12.47 -5.97
C LEU A 199 7.19 12.37 -4.74
N GLU A 200 6.72 11.89 -3.59
CA GLU A 200 7.55 11.74 -2.38
C GLU A 200 8.75 10.81 -2.61
N PRO A 201 8.59 9.63 -3.24
CA PRO A 201 9.71 8.76 -3.58
C PRO A 201 10.83 9.45 -4.36
N VAL A 202 10.46 10.18 -5.42
CA VAL A 202 11.39 10.91 -6.29
C VAL A 202 12.06 12.03 -5.52
N LEU A 203 11.28 12.78 -4.75
CA LEU A 203 11.75 13.93 -3.99
C LEU A 203 12.75 13.49 -2.91
N ILE A 204 12.44 12.43 -2.18
CA ILE A 204 13.34 11.85 -1.17
C ILE A 204 14.59 11.29 -1.85
N GLY A 205 14.45 10.56 -2.96
CA GLY A 205 15.58 9.97 -3.68
C GLY A 205 16.56 11.01 -4.25
N ILE A 206 16.05 12.10 -4.83
CA ILE A 206 16.90 13.21 -5.30
C ILE A 206 17.56 13.91 -4.11
N ALA A 207 16.82 14.19 -3.04
CA ALA A 207 17.35 14.84 -1.84
C ALA A 207 18.50 14.04 -1.21
N ASP A 208 18.33 12.73 -1.11
CA ASP A 208 19.30 11.81 -0.52
C ASP A 208 20.65 11.84 -1.25
N ARG A 209 20.61 11.82 -2.59
CA ARG A 209 21.79 11.93 -3.47
C ARG A 209 22.48 13.29 -3.40
N LEU A 210 21.72 14.34 -3.08
CA LEU A 210 22.24 15.70 -2.92
C LEU A 210 22.75 15.98 -1.49
N GLY A 211 22.70 15.01 -0.57
CA GLY A 211 23.19 15.16 0.81
C GLY A 211 22.17 15.74 1.78
N TYR A 212 20.88 15.64 1.47
CA TYR A 212 19.79 16.12 2.33
C TYR A 212 18.93 14.95 2.82
N THR A 213 18.23 15.16 3.92
CA THR A 213 17.20 14.26 4.43
C THR A 213 15.85 14.94 4.32
N VAL A 214 14.86 14.28 3.73
CA VAL A 214 13.47 14.76 3.69
C VAL A 214 12.59 13.79 4.47
N LYS A 215 11.73 14.32 5.34
CA LYS A 215 10.77 13.54 6.13
C LYS A 215 9.39 14.17 6.07
N VAL A 216 8.36 13.34 5.95
CA VAL A 216 6.97 13.77 6.13
C VAL A 216 6.76 14.12 7.61
N LEU A 217 6.08 15.23 7.87
CA LEU A 217 5.76 15.66 9.24
C LEU A 217 4.58 14.87 9.80
N GLU A 218 4.60 14.61 11.11
CA GLU A 218 3.46 14.03 11.81
C GLU A 218 2.26 14.99 11.81
N LYS A 219 1.04 14.43 11.81
CA LYS A 219 -0.22 15.22 11.79
C LYS A 219 -0.28 16.27 12.91
N GLU A 220 0.25 15.94 14.09
CA GLU A 220 0.30 16.86 15.22
C GLU A 220 1.17 18.09 14.95
N VAL A 221 2.31 17.90 14.28
CA VAL A 221 3.23 18.99 13.92
C VAL A 221 2.61 19.87 12.84
N ILE A 222 1.99 19.27 11.83
CA ILE A 222 1.27 19.99 10.78
C ILE A 222 0.16 20.85 11.37
N SER A 223 -0.63 20.30 12.29
CA SER A 223 -1.72 21.03 12.97
C SER A 223 -1.19 22.22 13.78
N LYS A 224 -0.11 22.02 14.56
CA LYS A 224 0.53 23.09 15.34
C LYS A 224 1.07 24.22 14.44
N GLU A 225 1.66 23.90 13.30
CA GLU A 225 2.16 24.90 12.36
C GLU A 225 1.03 25.60 11.60
N ALA A 226 -0.05 24.88 11.27
CA ALA A 226 -1.26 25.47 10.68
C ALA A 226 -1.91 26.50 11.61
N GLN A 227 -1.93 26.25 12.93
CA GLN A 227 -2.41 27.22 13.94
C GLN A 227 -1.57 28.52 13.96
N LYS A 228 -0.30 28.45 13.53
CA LYS A 228 0.59 29.61 13.38
C LYS A 228 0.48 30.28 12.01
N GLY A 229 -0.40 29.81 11.13
CA GLY A 229 -0.57 30.30 9.76
C GLY A 229 0.43 29.72 8.75
N ASN A 230 1.26 28.76 9.16
CA ASN A 230 2.23 28.12 8.28
C ASN A 230 1.61 26.91 7.59
N SER A 231 1.79 26.81 6.26
CA SER A 231 1.46 25.60 5.53
C SER A 231 2.71 24.77 5.34
N VAL A 232 2.81 23.64 6.06
CA VAL A 232 3.97 22.72 6.04
C VAL A 232 3.49 21.28 5.87
N SER A 233 4.38 20.44 5.35
CA SER A 233 4.09 19.01 5.14
C SER A 233 5.33 18.14 5.38
N HIS A 234 6.51 18.72 5.21
CA HIS A 234 7.78 18.00 5.29
C HIS A 234 8.81 18.82 6.07
N SER A 235 9.78 18.13 6.66
CA SER A 235 11.05 18.73 7.05
C SER A 235 12.12 18.35 6.03
N ILE A 236 13.03 19.28 5.75
CA ILE A 236 14.25 19.05 5.00
C ILE A 236 15.44 19.45 5.88
N SER A 237 16.46 18.60 5.97
CA SER A 237 17.67 18.87 6.74
C SER A 237 18.93 18.48 6.00
N LEU A 238 20.05 19.12 6.36
CA LEU A 238 21.38 18.70 5.92
C LEU A 238 21.76 17.39 6.62
N LYS A 239 22.40 16.47 5.90
CA LYS A 239 23.07 15.32 6.51
C LYS A 239 24.30 15.74 7.32
#